data_AF-A0A2P6VG89-F1
#
_entry.id   AF-A0A2P6VG89-F1
#
_cell.length_a   1.000
_cell.length_b   1.000
_cell.length_c   1.000
_cell.angle_alpha   90.00
_cell.angle_beta   90.00
_cell.angle_gamma   90.00
#
_symmetry.space_group_name_H-M   'P 1'
#
loop_
_entity.id
_entity.type
_entity.pdbx_description
1 polymer ?
#
loop_
_entity_poly.entity_id
_entity_poly.type
_entity_poly.pdbx_seq_one_letter_code
_entity_poly.pdbx_strand_id
1 'polypeptide(L)' 'MSNEVLKREWAKGFDKVKAKQAELARSKGFIHLAGGSKDLVTSRYMPLALSLVALPLVARGCFNMYTGRGKIE' A
#
# COMPACT_ATOMS: atom_id res chain seq x y z
N MET A 1 -33.83 -7.16 8.33
CA MET A 1 -33.22 -7.54 7.04
C MET A 1 -33.06 -9.06 7.02
N SER A 2 -33.64 -9.77 6.06
CA SER A 2 -33.67 -11.25 6.05
C SER A 2 -32.30 -11.85 5.71
N ASN A 3 -31.90 -12.94 6.39
CA ASN A 3 -30.66 -13.69 6.14
C ASN A 3 -30.54 -14.17 4.69
N GLU A 4 -31.65 -14.44 4.02
CA GLU A 4 -31.67 -14.89 2.62
C GLU A 4 -31.28 -13.76 1.64
N VAL A 5 -31.56 -12.50 2.00
CA VAL A 5 -31.16 -11.33 1.20
C VAL A 5 -29.65 -11.12 1.31
N LEU A 6 -29.10 -11.25 2.54
CA LEU A 6 -27.65 -11.16 2.77
C LEU A 6 -26.87 -12.22 1.99
N LYS A 7 -27.35 -13.48 1.98
CA LYS A 7 -26.72 -14.56 1.20
C LYS A 7 -26.75 -14.28 -0.30
N ARG A 8 -27.87 -13.79 -0.84
CA ARG A 8 -27.99 -13.45 -2.27
C ARG A 8 -27.08 -12.29 -2.68
N GLU A 9 -27.02 -11.23 -1.87
CA GLU A 9 -26.10 -10.11 -2.13
C GLU A 9 -24.64 -10.55 -2.00
N TRP A 10 -24.33 -11.44 -1.06
CA TRP A 10 -22.97 -11.95 -0.92
C TRP A 10 -22.54 -12.83 -2.09
N ALA A 11 -23.45 -13.69 -2.57
CA ALA A 11 -23.22 -14.53 -3.75
C ALA A 11 -22.88 -13.71 -5.00
N LYS A 12 -23.53 -12.55 -5.21
CA LYS A 12 -23.21 -11.63 -6.32
C LYS A 12 -21.78 -11.07 -6.26
N GLY A 13 -21.22 -10.92 -5.06
CA GLY A 13 -19.85 -10.45 -4.85
C GLY A 13 -18.80 -11.53 -5.09
N PHE A 14 -19.16 -12.80 -4.90
CA PHE A 14 -18.22 -13.92 -4.93
C PHE A 14 -17.63 -14.17 -6.32
N ASP A 15 -18.42 -13.97 -7.38
CA ASP A 15 -17.93 -14.11 -8.76
C ASP A 15 -16.81 -13.09 -9.09
N LYS A 16 -16.90 -11.88 -8.53
CA LYS A 16 -15.86 -10.85 -8.69
C LYS A 16 -14.57 -11.26 -7.97
N VAL A 17 -14.69 -11.86 -6.79
CA VAL A 17 -13.55 -12.38 -6.03
C VAL A 17 -12.87 -13.52 -6.81
N LYS A 18 -13.66 -14.47 -7.33
CA LYS A 18 -13.14 -15.59 -8.13
C LYS A 18 -12.44 -15.10 -9.41
N ALA A 19 -13.00 -14.09 -10.08
CA ALA A 19 -12.37 -13.47 -11.24
C ALA A 19 -11.02 -12.84 -10.88
N LYS A 20 -10.93 -12.11 -9.76
CA LYS A 20 -9.67 -11.51 -9.29
C LYS A 20 -8.65 -12.53 -8.83
N GLN A 21 -9.07 -13.62 -8.19
CA GLN A 21 -8.18 -14.75 -7.86
C GLN A 21 -7.57 -15.37 -9.11
N ALA A 22 -8.36 -15.59 -10.16
CA ALA A 22 -7.87 -16.11 -11.43
C ALA A 22 -6.91 -15.13 -12.14
N GLU A 23 -7.18 -13.82 -12.08
CA GLU A 23 -6.31 -12.77 -12.62
C GLU A 23 -4.95 -12.74 -11.90
N LEU A 24 -4.96 -12.74 -10.56
CA LEU A 24 -3.77 -12.79 -9.71
C LEU A 24 -2.96 -14.07 -9.94
N ALA A 25 -3.62 -15.24 -10.04
CA ALA A 25 -2.96 -16.52 -10.28
C ALA A 25 -2.28 -16.61 -11.66
N ARG A 26 -2.73 -15.81 -12.63
CA ARG A 26 -2.09 -15.72 -13.97
C ARG A 26 -0.92 -14.75 -14.01
N SER A 27 -0.80 -13.85 -13.03
CA SER A 27 0.32 -12.92 -12.97
C SER A 27 1.63 -13.70 -12.72
N LYS A 28 2.65 -13.43 -13.53
CA LYS A 28 4.00 -13.97 -13.33
C LYS A 28 4.86 -12.85 -12.76
N GLY A 29 5.36 -13.02 -11.53
CA GLY A 29 6.21 -12.04 -10.88
C GLY A 29 5.91 -11.86 -9.39
N PHE A 30 6.39 -10.77 -8.81
CA PHE A 30 6.14 -10.46 -7.41
C PHE A 30 4.69 -10.04 -7.17
N ILE A 31 4.08 -10.57 -6.10
CA ILE A 31 2.67 -10.36 -5.80
C ILE A 31 2.29 -8.88 -5.62
N HIS A 32 3.22 -8.05 -5.13
CA HIS A 32 3.02 -6.61 -4.93
C HIS A 32 3.04 -5.78 -6.22
N LEU A 33 3.20 -6.42 -7.39
CA LEU A 33 3.13 -5.83 -8.72
C LEU A 33 2.01 -6.45 -9.58
N ALA A 34 1.27 -7.40 -9.03
CA ALA A 34 0.33 -8.23 -9.79
C ALA A 34 -0.92 -7.47 -10.26
N GLY A 35 -1.32 -6.40 -9.57
CA GLY A 35 -2.40 -5.48 -9.97
C GLY A 35 -2.02 -4.46 -11.04
N GLY A 36 -0.87 -4.63 -11.70
CA GLY A 36 -0.45 -3.83 -12.84
C GLY A 36 -0.02 -2.41 -12.46
N SER A 37 -0.50 -1.41 -13.21
CA SER A 37 -0.03 -0.01 -13.07
C SER A 37 -0.36 0.61 -11.72
N LYS A 38 -1.47 0.23 -11.07
CA LYS A 38 -1.84 0.74 -9.75
C LYS A 38 -0.88 0.26 -8.66
N ASP A 39 -0.52 -1.02 -8.72
CA ASP A 39 0.40 -1.65 -7.79
C ASP A 39 1.84 -1.14 -7.95
N LEU A 40 2.23 -0.76 -9.19
CA LEU A 40 3.50 -0.07 -9.42
C LEU A 40 3.55 1.29 -8.71
N VAL A 41 2.46 2.05 -8.73
CA VAL A 41 2.40 3.36 -8.04
C VAL A 41 2.48 3.18 -6.53
N THR A 42 1.72 2.25 -5.98
CA THR A 42 1.63 2.03 -4.54
C THR A 42 2.85 1.35 -3.94
N SER A 43 3.46 0.39 -4.65
CA SER A 43 4.56 -0.40 -4.13
C SER A 43 5.94 0.16 -4.49
N ARG A 44 6.05 0.95 -5.56
CA ARG A 44 7.35 1.50 -6.01
C ARG A 44 7.45 3.00 -5.80
N TYR A 45 6.51 3.78 -6.33
CA TYR A 45 6.67 5.24 -6.34
C TYR A 45 6.33 5.88 -4.99
N MET A 46 5.24 5.47 -4.33
CA MET A 46 4.88 6.05 -3.03
C MET A 46 5.92 5.79 -1.94
N PRO A 47 6.40 4.56 -1.71
CA PRO A 47 7.39 4.30 -0.67
C PRO A 47 8.72 4.99 -0.97
N LEU A 48 9.16 5.00 -2.23
CA LEU A 48 10.40 5.65 -2.64
C LEU A 48 10.34 7.16 -2.41
N ALA A 49 9.23 7.82 -2.79
CA ALA A 49 9.04 9.25 -2.55
C ALA A 49 9.02 9.58 -1.05
N LEU A 50 8.32 8.77 -0.25
CA LEU A 50 8.29 8.93 1.20
C LEU A 50 9.67 8.76 1.82
N SER A 51 10.42 7.73 1.42
CA SER A 51 11.79 7.52 1.91
C SER A 51 12.74 8.64 1.51
N LEU A 52 12.62 9.17 0.29
CA LEU A 52 13.44 10.28 -0.19
C LEU A 52 13.24 11.57 0.62
N VAL A 53 12.02 11.80 1.14
CA VAL A 53 11.73 12.96 2.00
C VAL A 53 12.08 12.67 3.47
N ALA A 54 11.77 11.46 3.95
CA ALA A 54 11.98 11.10 5.35
C ALA A 54 13.45 11.02 5.72
N LEU A 55 14.30 10.41 4.88
CA LEU A 55 15.71 10.19 5.20
C LEU A 55 16.49 11.50 5.45
N PRO A 56 16.40 12.53 4.59
CA PRO A 56 17.06 13.82 4.86
C PRO A 56 16.55 14.51 6.12
N LEU A 57 15.24 14.42 6.41
CA LEU A 57 14.66 15.01 7.62
C LEU A 57 15.17 14.30 8.87
N VAL A 58 15.21 12.97 8.86
CA VAL A 58 15.79 12.17 9.94
C VAL A 58 17.26 12.50 10.11
N ALA A 59 18.04 12.54 9.04
CA ALA A 59 19.46 12.88 9.09
C ALA A 59 19.69 14.28 9.69
N ARG A 60 18.89 15.27 9.28
CA ARG A 60 18.92 16.63 9.86
C ARG A 60 18.53 16.63 11.34
N GLY A 61 17.51 15.86 11.73
CA GLY A 61 17.12 15.68 13.12
C GLY A 61 18.25 15.11 13.96
N CYS A 62 18.87 14.02 13.50
CA CYS A 62 20.03 13.41 14.14
C CYS A 62 21.21 14.39 14.26
N PHE A 63 21.49 15.18 13.21
CA PHE A 63 22.55 16.19 13.24
C PHE A 63 22.26 17.30 14.27
N ASN A 64 21.02 17.77 14.34
CA ASN A 64 20.61 18.77 15.33
C ASN A 64 20.73 18.23 16.76
N MET A 65 20.32 16.98 17.01
CA MET A 65 20.52 16.31 18.30
C MET A 65 22.00 16.20 18.67
N TYR A 66 22.85 15.78 17.72
CA TYR A 66 24.29 15.67 17.93
C TYR A 66 24.95 17.02 18.24
N THR A 67 24.53 18.08 17.55
CA THR A 67 25.09 19.44 17.73
C THR A 67 24.39 20.27 18.83
N GLY A 68 23.39 19.71 19.50
CA GLY A 68 22.61 20.41 20.53
C GLY A 68 21.80 21.61 20.01
N ARG A 69 21.47 21.63 18.71
CA ARG A 69 20.73 22.72 18.05
C ARG A 69 19.22 22.43 18.03
N GLY A 70 18.40 23.48 18.07
CA GLY A 70 16.94 23.37 17.96
C GLY A 70 16.21 23.18 19.28
N LYS A 71 16.75 23.70 20.39
CA LYS A 71 15.98 23.88 21.63
C LYS A 71 14.80 24.80 21.32
N ILE A 72 13.60 24.37 21.71
CA ILE A 72 12.43 25.24 21.79
C ILE A 72 12.61 25.97 23.12
N GLU A 73 13.03 27.24 23.06
CA GLU A 73 12.98 28.16 24.19
C GLU A 73 11.54 28.62 24.43
#